data_AF-A0A8S3DMZ2-F1
#
_entry.id   AF-A0A8S3DMZ2-F1
#
_cell.length_a   1.000
_cell.length_b   1.000
_cell.length_c   1.000
_cell.angle_alpha   90.00
_cell.angle_beta   90.00
_cell.angle_gamma   90.00
#
_symmetry.space_group_name_H-M   'P 1'
#
loop_
_entity.id
_entity.type
_entity.pdbx_description
1 polymer ?
#
loop_
_entity_poly.entity_id
_entity_poly.type
_entity_poly.pdbx_seq_one_letter_code
_entity_poly.pdbx_strand_id
1 'polypeptide(L)'
;RQLPSGGILVFVTGQQEVQTLCHQLRKKFPMKTQTEDDDEPQFKTKKFRKEKRTTNDNRTSLDIIDEEELEHLQSDIDEDEEKEQEQEEECTITSDLDDEDTNVKGISFEPLYVLPIYAILSSEKQARVFEPPPPGTRLCVIATNVAETSITISNVKYIVDCGKVKTKHYDKLTGVSTFRIEWTSKASASQRTGRAGRTAPGHCYRLYSSAIYNDSFAEYTAPEIVRKPVEDLVLQLKTLNIDRLANFPFPTSPDLKAINVAEQLLIQLNALDSKSPTKTITELGRRMSAFPINPRYSKMLVIAQENKDILPYVIALVATLSVNEVLTSGLVKIQKNSQELCINLDDVRRQWIGQGEPLLFGDMMVLLKAVGALDHQNSKNDLSICTRYGLRPKAMTEIRKIRRQLTQI
;
A
#
# COMPACT_ATOMS: atom_id res chain seq x y z
N ARG A 1 -1.44 -2.00 -41.55
CA ARG A 1 -1.12 -0.62 -41.08
C ARG A 1 -0.34 -0.76 -39.78
N GLN A 2 0.91 -0.30 -39.74
CA GLN A 2 1.72 -0.34 -38.53
C GLN A 2 1.16 0.70 -37.54
N LEU A 3 0.88 0.27 -36.31
CA LEU A 3 0.34 1.15 -35.27
C LEU A 3 1.44 2.16 -34.84
N PRO A 4 1.10 3.44 -34.56
CA PRO A 4 2.10 4.46 -34.24
C PRO A 4 2.90 4.16 -32.97
N SER A 5 4.12 4.70 -32.83
CA SER A 5 4.88 4.57 -31.57
C SER A 5 4.14 5.26 -30.41
N GLY A 6 4.24 4.70 -29.20
CA GLY A 6 3.56 5.16 -27.99
C GLY A 6 3.56 4.10 -26.89
N GLY A 7 3.49 4.52 -25.63
CA GLY A 7 3.49 3.63 -24.47
C GLY A 7 2.20 2.84 -24.32
N ILE A 8 2.30 1.69 -23.66
CA ILE A 8 1.21 0.77 -23.33
C ILE A 8 0.90 0.89 -21.84
N LEU A 9 -0.37 0.94 -21.48
CA LEU A 9 -0.85 0.85 -20.11
C LEU A 9 -1.88 -0.28 -20.01
N VAL A 10 -1.55 -1.28 -19.19
CA VAL A 10 -2.37 -2.47 -18.97
C VAL A 10 -3.05 -2.36 -17.61
N PHE A 11 -4.36 -2.54 -17.55
CA PHE A 11 -5.13 -2.60 -16.31
C PHE A 11 -5.40 -4.05 -15.90
N VAL A 12 -4.94 -4.41 -14.70
CA VAL A 12 -5.16 -5.70 -14.02
C VAL A 12 -5.69 -5.48 -12.59
N THR A 13 -5.98 -6.56 -11.85
CA THR A 13 -6.77 -6.45 -10.61
C THR A 13 -5.94 -6.35 -9.33
N GLY A 14 -4.75 -6.96 -9.28
CA GLY A 14 -3.96 -7.05 -8.06
C GLY A 14 -2.47 -7.25 -8.29
N GLN A 15 -1.69 -7.14 -7.21
CA GLN A 15 -0.22 -7.20 -7.23
C GLN A 15 0.32 -8.47 -7.89
N GLN A 16 -0.19 -9.64 -7.53
CA GLN A 16 0.26 -10.91 -8.11
C GLN A 16 0.10 -10.92 -9.64
N GLU A 17 -1.05 -10.50 -10.15
CA GLU A 17 -1.27 -10.40 -11.61
C GLU A 17 -0.32 -9.39 -12.26
N VAL A 18 -0.07 -8.25 -11.62
CA VAL A 18 0.89 -7.24 -12.10
C VAL A 18 2.28 -7.88 -12.23
N GLN A 19 2.77 -8.51 -11.17
CA GLN A 19 4.11 -9.10 -11.11
C GLN A 19 4.27 -10.25 -12.10
N THR A 20 3.32 -11.20 -12.13
CA THR A 20 3.34 -12.32 -13.08
C THR A 20 3.37 -11.83 -14.53
N LEU A 21 2.55 -10.82 -14.87
CA LEU A 21 2.53 -10.29 -16.23
C LEU A 21 3.81 -9.50 -16.55
N CYS A 22 4.36 -8.77 -15.58
CA CYS A 22 5.66 -8.10 -15.73
C CYS A 22 6.75 -9.12 -16.07
N HIS A 23 6.83 -10.22 -15.31
CA HIS A 23 7.80 -11.28 -15.52
C HIS A 23 7.64 -11.92 -16.92
N GLN A 24 6.42 -12.32 -17.28
CA GLN A 24 6.13 -12.94 -18.58
C GLN A 24 6.48 -12.01 -19.76
N LEU A 25 6.16 -10.72 -19.67
CA LEU A 25 6.48 -9.76 -20.73
C LEU A 25 7.98 -9.48 -20.82
N ARG A 26 8.70 -9.39 -19.70
CA ARG A 26 10.16 -9.23 -19.69
C ARG A 26 10.87 -10.43 -20.32
N LYS A 27 10.41 -11.66 -20.03
CA LYS A 27 10.91 -12.91 -20.64
C LYS A 27 10.65 -12.95 -22.15
N LYS A 28 9.45 -12.53 -22.58
CA LYS A 28 9.03 -12.59 -23.99
C LYS A 28 9.60 -11.46 -24.86
N PHE A 29 9.86 -10.28 -24.28
CA PHE A 29 10.34 -9.09 -24.98
C PHE A 29 11.59 -8.51 -24.30
N PRO A 30 12.72 -9.22 -24.33
CA PRO A 30 13.93 -8.80 -23.65
C PRO A 30 14.48 -7.50 -24.25
N MET A 31 15.03 -6.65 -23.38
CA MET A 31 15.82 -5.50 -23.80
C MET A 31 17.18 -5.98 -24.32
N LYS A 32 17.63 -5.41 -25.43
CA LYS A 32 19.03 -5.59 -25.86
C LYS A 32 19.88 -4.82 -24.86
N THR A 33 20.50 -5.52 -23.93
CA THR A 33 21.61 -4.96 -23.16
C THR A 33 22.64 -4.46 -24.15
N GLN A 34 23.01 -3.18 -24.05
CA GLN A 34 24.24 -2.73 -24.68
C GLN A 34 25.35 -3.62 -24.11
N THR A 35 26.08 -4.26 -25.01
CA THR A 35 27.26 -5.06 -24.70
C THR A 35 28.18 -4.27 -23.77
N GLU A 36 28.64 -4.94 -22.73
CA GLU A 36 29.87 -4.64 -22.02
C GLU A 36 30.96 -4.37 -23.08
N ASP A 37 31.31 -3.10 -23.27
CA ASP A 37 32.54 -2.56 -23.88
C ASP A 37 32.23 -1.14 -24.40
N ASP A 38 32.35 -0.15 -23.50
CA ASP A 38 32.96 1.17 -23.77
C ASP A 38 32.77 2.10 -22.56
N ASP A 39 33.90 2.40 -21.91
CA ASP A 39 34.25 3.53 -21.04
C ASP A 39 33.31 3.94 -19.88
N GLU A 40 33.76 3.62 -18.66
CA GLU A 40 33.39 4.33 -17.43
C GLU A 40 33.45 5.87 -17.60
N PRO A 41 32.36 6.61 -17.36
CA PRO A 41 32.50 8.02 -17.03
C PRO A 41 32.98 8.13 -15.59
N GLN A 42 34.29 8.38 -15.41
CA GLN A 42 34.88 8.81 -14.14
C GLN A 42 34.17 10.05 -13.60
N PHE A 43 33.25 9.89 -12.66
CA PHE A 43 32.72 11.01 -11.89
C PHE A 43 33.73 11.40 -10.81
N LYS A 44 34.50 12.46 -11.06
CA LYS A 44 35.42 13.09 -10.10
C LYS A 44 34.63 13.66 -8.91
N THR A 45 34.59 12.95 -7.79
CA THR A 45 34.17 13.50 -6.50
C THR A 45 35.25 14.47 -5.98
N LYS A 46 34.95 15.77 -6.00
CA LYS A 46 35.73 16.78 -5.27
C LYS A 46 35.54 16.55 -3.77
N LYS A 47 36.58 16.04 -3.11
CA LYS A 47 36.69 16.00 -1.64
C LYS A 47 36.60 17.41 -1.07
N PHE A 48 35.50 17.74 -0.40
CA PHE A 48 35.48 18.83 0.58
C PHE A 48 35.91 18.25 1.94
N ARG A 49 37.11 18.60 2.39
CA ARG A 49 37.56 18.40 3.78
C ARG A 49 36.76 19.37 4.67
N LYS A 50 36.02 18.85 5.65
CA LYS A 50 35.59 19.63 6.82
C LYS A 50 36.24 19.06 8.07
N GLU A 51 37.04 19.91 8.71
CA GLU A 51 37.80 19.65 9.91
C GLU A 51 36.88 19.54 11.14
N LYS A 52 37.22 18.61 12.04
CA LYS A 52 36.63 18.49 13.37
C LYS A 52 36.97 19.72 14.20
N ARG A 53 35.95 20.35 14.80
CA ARG A 53 36.10 21.12 16.04
C ARG A 53 35.16 20.56 17.11
N THR A 54 35.79 20.18 18.21
CA THR A 54 35.19 19.73 19.46
C THR A 54 34.68 20.93 20.27
N THR A 55 33.44 20.85 20.74
CA THR A 55 33.01 21.52 21.98
C THR A 55 31.95 20.66 22.65
N ASN A 56 32.21 20.28 23.90
CA ASN A 56 31.23 19.74 24.84
C ASN A 56 30.05 20.69 24.99
N ASP A 57 28.82 20.18 24.94
CA ASP A 57 27.83 20.55 25.96
C ASP A 57 26.72 19.51 26.08
N ASN A 58 26.43 19.15 27.34
CA ASN A 58 25.35 18.27 27.73
C ASN A 58 24.00 19.00 27.59
N ARG A 59 23.04 18.44 26.83
CA ARG A 59 21.59 18.58 27.07
C ARG A 59 20.79 17.61 26.18
N THR A 60 20.01 16.76 26.82
CA THR A 60 18.95 15.93 26.24
C THR A 60 17.94 16.80 25.48
N SER A 61 17.87 16.64 24.17
CA SER A 61 16.83 17.18 23.29
C SER A 61 16.52 16.13 22.22
N LEU A 62 15.24 15.92 21.92
CA LEU A 62 14.80 15.07 20.82
C LEU A 62 15.13 15.77 19.50
N ASP A 63 16.04 15.18 18.73
CA ASP A 63 16.46 15.75 17.44
C ASP A 63 15.32 15.69 16.42
N ILE A 64 14.93 16.87 15.95
CA ILE A 64 14.11 17.08 14.76
C ILE A 64 15.07 16.88 13.58
N ILE A 65 14.77 15.90 12.72
CA ILE A 65 15.58 15.61 11.53
C ILE A 65 14.86 16.18 10.30
N ASP A 66 15.62 16.84 9.44
CA ASP A 66 15.18 17.49 8.19
C ASP A 66 14.71 16.46 7.14
N GLU A 67 13.66 16.82 6.42
CA GLU A 67 12.90 15.97 5.48
C GLU A 67 13.73 15.54 4.25
N GLU A 68 14.74 16.34 3.87
CA GLU A 68 15.59 16.12 2.68
C GLU A 68 16.62 14.98 2.88
N GLU A 69 17.06 14.72 4.11
CA GLU A 69 18.04 13.65 4.41
C GLU A 69 17.38 12.25 4.35
N LEU A 70 16.06 12.18 4.54
CA LEU A 70 15.26 10.96 4.42
C LEU A 70 15.05 10.53 2.95
N GLU A 71 14.99 11.47 2.00
CA GLU A 71 14.76 11.17 0.59
C GLU A 71 15.98 10.55 -0.10
N HIS A 72 17.21 10.96 0.26
CA HIS A 72 18.43 10.43 -0.33
C HIS A 72 18.84 9.03 0.15
N LEU A 73 18.41 8.62 1.34
CA LEU A 73 18.64 7.26 1.84
C LEU A 73 17.60 6.26 1.34
N GLN A 74 16.45 6.76 0.93
CA GLN A 74 15.37 5.96 0.37
C GLN A 74 15.75 5.47 -1.05
N SER A 75 16.48 6.30 -1.83
CA SER A 75 17.00 5.95 -3.16
C SER A 75 17.94 4.75 -3.18
N ASP A 76 18.83 4.66 -2.19
CA ASP A 76 19.81 3.58 -2.13
C ASP A 76 19.16 2.25 -1.69
N ILE A 77 18.06 2.32 -0.92
CA ILE A 77 17.33 1.13 -0.43
C ILE A 77 16.41 0.56 -1.52
N ASP A 78 15.75 1.42 -2.31
CA ASP A 78 14.86 0.96 -3.37
C ASP A 78 15.62 0.28 -4.52
N GLU A 79 16.87 0.67 -4.81
CA GLU A 79 17.75 0.01 -5.80
C GLU A 79 18.17 -1.42 -5.39
N ASP A 80 18.46 -1.65 -4.10
CA ASP A 80 18.79 -2.98 -3.60
C ASP A 80 17.54 -3.87 -3.49
N GLU A 81 16.39 -3.32 -3.11
CA GLU A 81 15.11 -4.05 -3.16
C GLU A 81 14.70 -4.46 -4.59
N GLU A 82 15.10 -3.71 -5.63
CA GLU A 82 14.83 -4.10 -7.03
C GLU A 82 15.56 -5.38 -7.44
N LYS A 83 16.84 -5.52 -7.09
CA LYS A 83 17.63 -6.71 -7.41
C LYS A 83 17.15 -7.92 -6.63
N GLU A 84 16.76 -7.74 -5.37
CA GLU A 84 16.24 -8.82 -4.52
C GLU A 84 14.84 -9.28 -4.96
N GLN A 85 13.90 -8.36 -5.28
CA GLN A 85 12.56 -8.71 -5.77
C GLN A 85 12.60 -9.41 -7.14
N GLU A 86 13.49 -9.00 -8.04
CA GLU A 86 13.66 -9.66 -9.35
C GLU A 86 14.20 -11.09 -9.22
N GLN A 87 15.05 -11.37 -8.21
CA GLN A 87 15.65 -12.69 -7.96
C GLN A 87 14.84 -13.60 -7.02
N GLU A 88 14.00 -13.06 -6.13
CA GLU A 88 13.07 -13.82 -5.27
C GLU A 88 11.89 -14.38 -6.07
N GLU A 89 11.38 -13.61 -7.03
CA GLU A 89 10.24 -14.00 -7.85
C GLU A 89 10.60 -15.02 -8.94
N GLU A 90 11.87 -15.08 -9.35
CA GLU A 90 12.39 -16.14 -10.23
C GLU A 90 12.31 -17.53 -9.55
N CYS A 91 12.39 -17.62 -8.21
CA CYS A 91 12.27 -18.88 -7.48
C CYS A 91 10.82 -19.29 -7.16
N THR A 92 9.87 -18.34 -7.13
CA THR A 92 8.50 -18.59 -6.64
C THR A 92 7.52 -18.90 -7.78
N ILE A 93 7.81 -18.45 -9.00
CA ILE A 93 6.90 -18.54 -10.15
C ILE A 93 7.14 -19.80 -11.00
N THR A 94 8.14 -20.63 -10.69
CA THR A 94 8.48 -21.83 -11.48
C THR A 94 7.52 -23.01 -11.32
N SER A 95 6.44 -22.90 -10.54
CA SER A 95 5.43 -23.94 -10.43
C SER A 95 4.12 -23.53 -11.11
N ASP A 96 3.88 -24.17 -12.27
CA ASP A 96 2.55 -24.48 -12.80
C ASP A 96 1.83 -23.43 -13.68
N LEU A 97 2.49 -22.93 -14.73
CA LEU A 97 1.77 -22.48 -15.93
C LEU A 97 2.43 -23.05 -17.18
N ASP A 98 1.74 -23.98 -17.83
CA ASP A 98 2.13 -24.56 -19.12
C ASP A 98 2.28 -23.43 -20.16
N ASP A 99 3.52 -23.20 -20.59
CA ASP A 99 3.87 -22.32 -21.69
C ASP A 99 3.27 -22.91 -23.00
N GLU A 100 2.03 -22.55 -23.35
CA GLU A 100 1.57 -22.72 -24.73
C GLU A 100 2.38 -21.77 -25.63
N ASP A 101 3.47 -22.30 -26.18
CA ASP A 101 4.33 -21.71 -27.20
C ASP A 101 3.49 -21.32 -28.44
N THR A 102 2.85 -20.16 -28.37
CA THR A 102 2.33 -19.44 -29.54
C THR A 102 3.51 -18.84 -30.28
N ASN A 103 4.26 -19.73 -30.93
CA ASN A 103 5.44 -19.42 -31.73
C ASN A 103 5.00 -18.74 -33.04
N VAL A 104 4.66 -17.44 -32.95
CA VAL A 104 4.39 -16.60 -34.11
C VAL A 104 5.72 -16.30 -34.80
N LYS A 105 6.23 -17.27 -35.54
CA LYS A 105 7.47 -17.14 -36.32
C LYS A 105 7.30 -16.03 -37.37
N GLY A 106 8.18 -15.02 -37.34
CA GLY A 106 8.32 -14.03 -38.41
C GLY A 106 8.01 -12.57 -38.05
N ILE A 107 7.68 -12.25 -36.79
CA ILE A 107 7.50 -10.85 -36.35
C ILE A 107 8.72 -10.42 -35.53
N SER A 108 9.47 -9.44 -36.04
CA SER A 108 10.49 -8.74 -35.24
C SER A 108 9.77 -7.84 -34.25
N PHE A 109 9.87 -8.17 -32.96
CA PHE A 109 9.24 -7.40 -31.90
C PHE A 109 10.19 -6.31 -31.39
N GLU A 110 9.66 -5.10 -31.18
CA GLU A 110 10.37 -4.04 -30.47
C GLU A 110 10.53 -4.42 -28.98
N PRO A 111 11.71 -4.21 -28.37
CA PRO A 111 11.91 -4.44 -26.95
C PRO A 111 10.94 -3.62 -26.07
N LEU A 112 10.49 -4.21 -24.95
CA LEU A 112 9.59 -3.54 -24.01
C LEU A 112 10.31 -3.17 -22.71
N TYR A 113 10.12 -1.93 -22.26
CA TYR A 113 10.48 -1.50 -20.92
C TYR A 113 9.26 -1.63 -20.01
N VAL A 114 9.23 -2.69 -19.20
CA VAL A 114 8.04 -3.12 -18.45
C VAL A 114 8.13 -2.71 -16.98
N LEU A 115 7.17 -1.90 -16.52
CA LEU A 115 7.13 -1.37 -15.15
C LEU A 115 5.79 -1.67 -14.43
N PRO A 116 5.81 -2.09 -13.16
CA PRO A 116 4.60 -2.30 -12.36
C PRO A 116 4.10 -1.01 -11.70
N ILE A 117 2.77 -0.89 -11.51
CA ILE A 117 2.15 0.09 -10.60
C ILE A 117 1.04 -0.57 -9.77
N TYR A 118 1.19 -0.51 -8.45
CA TYR A 118 0.13 -0.86 -7.51
C TYR A 118 0.31 -0.11 -6.19
N ALA A 119 -0.73 -0.08 -5.35
CA ALA A 119 -0.79 0.81 -4.19
C ALA A 119 0.34 0.62 -3.17
N ILE A 120 0.85 -0.61 -3.03
CA ILE A 120 1.88 -0.95 -2.04
C ILE A 120 3.32 -0.69 -2.51
N LEU A 121 3.51 -0.37 -3.80
CA LEU A 121 4.82 -0.09 -4.39
C LEU A 121 5.47 1.16 -3.76
N SER A 122 6.80 1.18 -3.63
CA SER A 122 7.53 2.33 -3.09
C SER A 122 7.34 3.57 -3.96
N SER A 123 7.53 4.76 -3.37
CA SER A 123 7.31 6.02 -4.09
C SER A 123 8.29 6.19 -5.25
N GLU A 124 9.51 5.70 -5.12
CA GLU A 124 10.56 5.86 -6.12
C GLU A 124 10.35 4.89 -7.28
N LYS A 125 10.02 3.62 -6.98
CA LYS A 125 9.56 2.66 -8.00
C LYS A 125 8.33 3.15 -8.74
N GLN A 126 7.39 3.82 -8.05
CA GLN A 126 6.27 4.50 -8.71
C GLN A 126 6.73 5.68 -9.56
N ALA A 127 7.81 6.40 -9.18
CA ALA A 127 8.32 7.55 -9.92
C ALA A 127 8.98 7.14 -11.25
N ARG A 128 9.58 5.95 -11.34
CA ARG A 128 10.21 5.42 -12.57
C ARG A 128 9.28 5.39 -13.78
N VAL A 129 7.96 5.30 -13.57
CA VAL A 129 6.99 5.30 -14.67
C VAL A 129 6.85 6.65 -15.38
N PHE A 130 7.35 7.73 -14.76
CA PHE A 130 7.40 9.06 -15.36
C PHE A 130 8.71 9.34 -16.10
N GLU A 131 9.74 8.54 -15.86
CA GLU A 131 11.02 8.64 -16.52
C GLU A 131 10.92 8.17 -17.98
N PRO A 132 11.71 8.77 -18.90
CA PRO A 132 11.75 8.30 -20.28
C PRO A 132 12.29 6.87 -20.35
N PRO A 133 11.67 5.98 -21.15
CA PRO A 133 12.17 4.63 -21.32
C PRO A 133 13.55 4.63 -22.02
N PRO A 134 14.39 3.60 -21.81
CA PRO A 134 15.67 3.47 -22.51
C PRO A 134 15.53 3.56 -24.05
N PRO A 135 16.53 4.11 -24.77
CA PRO A 135 16.48 4.23 -26.22
C PRO A 135 16.22 2.90 -26.92
N GLY A 136 15.35 2.90 -27.93
CA GLY A 136 15.02 1.69 -28.69
C GLY A 136 14.04 0.75 -27.97
N THR A 137 13.47 1.16 -26.84
CA THR A 137 12.45 0.40 -26.12
C THR A 137 11.11 1.14 -26.10
N ARG A 138 10.03 0.38 -25.96
CA ARG A 138 8.68 0.91 -25.77
C ARG A 138 8.25 0.70 -24.31
N LEU A 139 7.80 1.77 -23.66
CA LEU A 139 7.26 1.73 -22.30
C LEU A 139 5.97 0.89 -22.25
N CYS A 140 5.91 -0.05 -21.32
CA CYS A 140 4.73 -0.85 -21.00
C CYS A 140 4.51 -0.86 -19.49
N VAL A 141 3.48 -0.17 -19.03
CA VAL A 141 3.13 -0.10 -17.61
C VAL A 141 1.99 -1.08 -17.32
N ILE A 142 2.16 -1.94 -16.32
CA ILE A 142 1.11 -2.85 -15.84
C ILE A 142 0.62 -2.32 -14.50
N ALA A 143 -0.64 -1.93 -14.43
CA ALA A 143 -1.18 -1.19 -13.31
C ALA A 143 -2.49 -1.78 -12.78
N THR A 144 -2.75 -1.57 -11.49
CA THR A 144 -4.09 -1.68 -10.92
C THR A 144 -4.89 -0.39 -11.17
N ASN A 145 -6.05 -0.25 -10.52
CA ASN A 145 -6.87 0.96 -10.59
C ASN A 145 -6.18 2.23 -10.05
N VAL A 146 -4.97 2.15 -9.50
CA VAL A 146 -4.15 3.32 -9.13
C VAL A 146 -3.87 4.24 -10.33
N ALA A 147 -3.69 3.67 -11.53
CA ALA A 147 -3.50 4.44 -12.76
C ALA A 147 -4.81 4.99 -13.35
N GLU A 148 -5.98 4.68 -12.77
CA GLU A 148 -7.28 5.07 -13.31
C GLU A 148 -7.60 6.55 -13.13
N THR A 149 -7.24 7.15 -11.98
CA THR A 149 -7.60 8.54 -11.62
C THR A 149 -6.38 9.43 -11.38
N SER A 150 -5.43 8.97 -10.55
CA SER A 150 -4.52 9.88 -9.85
C SER A 150 -3.13 10.03 -10.48
N ILE A 151 -2.83 9.28 -11.55
CA ILE A 151 -1.49 9.27 -12.17
C ILE A 151 -1.58 9.57 -13.67
N THR A 152 -0.72 10.47 -14.16
CA THR A 152 -0.61 10.81 -15.58
C THR A 152 0.72 10.30 -16.12
N ILE A 153 0.71 9.15 -16.78
CA ILE A 153 1.90 8.62 -17.46
C ILE A 153 1.99 9.28 -18.83
N SER A 154 3.12 9.91 -19.11
CA SER A 154 3.39 10.56 -20.40
C SER A 154 3.46 9.53 -21.54
N ASN A 155 3.10 9.95 -22.75
CA ASN A 155 3.24 9.15 -23.98
C ASN A 155 2.45 7.83 -24.05
N VAL A 156 1.50 7.57 -23.15
CA VAL A 156 0.58 6.41 -23.27
C VAL A 156 -0.38 6.63 -24.44
N LYS A 157 -0.38 5.70 -25.40
CA LYS A 157 -1.32 5.68 -26.53
C LYS A 157 -2.14 4.40 -26.58
N TYR A 158 -1.73 3.35 -25.88
CA TYR A 158 -2.40 2.05 -25.93
C TYR A 158 -2.87 1.67 -24.54
N ILE A 159 -4.16 1.41 -24.39
CA ILE A 159 -4.75 0.88 -23.16
C ILE A 159 -5.15 -0.56 -23.41
N VAL A 160 -4.80 -1.46 -22.49
CA VAL A 160 -5.32 -2.82 -22.44
C VAL A 160 -6.10 -2.96 -21.14
N ASP A 161 -7.41 -3.20 -21.20
CA ASP A 161 -8.28 -3.21 -20.02
C ASP A 161 -8.91 -4.60 -19.82
N CYS A 162 -8.59 -5.26 -18.71
CA CYS A 162 -9.21 -6.53 -18.32
C CYS A 162 -10.67 -6.37 -17.87
N GLY A 163 -11.11 -5.13 -17.58
CA GLY A 163 -12.47 -4.82 -17.15
C GLY A 163 -12.80 -5.20 -15.70
N LYS A 164 -11.84 -5.74 -14.95
CA LYS A 164 -12.02 -6.14 -13.55
C LYS A 164 -11.35 -5.15 -12.59
N VAL A 165 -11.77 -5.22 -11.33
CA VAL A 165 -11.20 -4.45 -10.21
C VAL A 165 -11.33 -5.26 -8.92
N LYS A 166 -10.34 -5.14 -8.03
CA LYS A 166 -10.38 -5.70 -6.68
C LYS A 166 -10.93 -4.65 -5.73
N THR A 167 -12.15 -4.86 -5.24
CA THR A 167 -12.86 -3.94 -4.34
C THR A 167 -13.02 -4.55 -2.95
N LYS A 168 -12.96 -3.72 -1.91
CA LYS A 168 -13.31 -4.12 -0.54
C LYS A 168 -14.83 -4.15 -0.40
N HIS A 169 -15.39 -5.32 -0.13
CA HIS A 169 -16.81 -5.55 0.11
C HIS A 169 -17.04 -5.77 1.60
N TYR A 170 -17.90 -4.94 2.21
CA TYR A 170 -18.33 -5.10 3.59
C TYR A 170 -19.61 -5.94 3.67
N ASP A 171 -19.56 -7.07 4.36
CA ASP A 171 -20.74 -7.86 4.67
C ASP A 171 -21.45 -7.26 5.90
N LYS A 172 -22.67 -6.77 5.68
CA LYS A 172 -23.50 -6.11 6.69
C LYS A 172 -24.01 -7.08 7.77
N LEU A 173 -24.08 -8.38 7.48
CA LEU A 173 -24.58 -9.37 8.43
C LEU A 173 -23.49 -9.84 9.38
N THR A 174 -22.33 -10.19 8.83
CA THR A 174 -21.19 -10.69 9.61
C THR A 174 -20.31 -9.57 10.17
N GLY A 175 -20.40 -8.36 9.61
CA GLY A 175 -19.53 -7.24 9.95
C GLY A 175 -18.10 -7.41 9.42
N VAL A 176 -17.86 -8.37 8.52
CA VAL A 176 -16.54 -8.69 7.97
C VAL A 176 -16.34 -7.97 6.64
N SER A 177 -15.15 -7.40 6.45
CA SER A 177 -14.73 -6.88 5.15
C SER A 177 -13.90 -7.91 4.39
N THR A 178 -14.24 -8.17 3.13
CA THR A 178 -13.50 -9.08 2.25
C THR A 178 -13.12 -8.38 0.96
N PHE A 179 -11.98 -8.71 0.36
CA PHE A 179 -11.66 -8.24 -0.98
C PHE A 179 -12.26 -9.21 -2.00
N ARG A 180 -12.98 -8.67 -2.98
CA ARG A 180 -13.57 -9.44 -4.08
C ARG A 180 -13.16 -8.84 -5.41
N ILE A 181 -12.93 -9.70 -6.40
CA ILE A 181 -12.71 -9.28 -7.78
C ILE A 181 -14.07 -9.22 -8.44
N GLU A 182 -14.39 -8.06 -9.01
CA GLU A 182 -15.66 -7.79 -9.69
C GLU A 182 -15.43 -7.03 -10.99
N TRP A 183 -16.49 -6.91 -11.81
CA TRP A 183 -16.46 -6.04 -12.98
C TRP A 183 -16.36 -4.58 -12.54
N THR A 184 -15.57 -3.79 -13.28
CA THR A 184 -15.51 -2.35 -13.07
C THR A 184 -16.80 -1.67 -13.54
N SER A 185 -16.99 -0.39 -13.21
CA SER A 185 -18.14 0.37 -13.71
C SER A 185 -17.91 0.85 -15.15
N LYS A 186 -18.98 1.13 -15.90
CA LYS A 186 -18.90 1.75 -17.24
C LYS A 186 -18.18 3.09 -17.19
N ALA A 187 -18.41 3.87 -16.13
CA ALA A 187 -17.68 5.11 -15.86
C ALA A 187 -16.17 4.86 -15.69
N SER A 188 -15.78 3.89 -14.86
CA SER A 188 -14.37 3.53 -14.65
C SER A 188 -13.69 3.02 -15.91
N ALA A 189 -14.33 2.11 -16.67
CA ALA A 189 -13.83 1.66 -17.96
C ALA A 189 -13.64 2.81 -18.96
N SER A 190 -14.53 3.81 -18.94
CA SER A 190 -14.41 5.02 -19.76
C SER A 190 -13.26 5.90 -19.31
N GLN A 191 -13.00 6.03 -17.99
CA GLN A 191 -11.83 6.73 -17.47
C GLN A 191 -10.52 6.05 -17.87
N ARG A 192 -10.45 4.71 -17.78
CA ARG A 192 -9.31 3.91 -18.26
C ARG A 192 -9.07 4.15 -19.75
N THR A 193 -10.13 4.12 -20.56
CA THR A 193 -10.06 4.41 -22.00
C THR A 193 -9.50 5.83 -22.24
N GLY A 194 -9.95 6.82 -21.46
CA GLY A 194 -9.50 8.21 -21.56
C GLY A 194 -8.01 8.43 -21.28
N ARG A 195 -7.32 7.47 -20.65
CA ARG A 195 -5.86 7.56 -20.41
C ARG A 195 -5.06 7.53 -21.72
N ALA A 196 -5.53 6.82 -22.74
CA ALA A 196 -4.88 6.78 -24.06
C ALA A 196 -4.93 8.10 -24.83
N GLY A 197 -5.89 8.98 -24.49
CA GLY A 197 -6.20 10.20 -25.25
C GLY A 197 -5.62 11.49 -24.67
N ARG A 198 -4.72 11.40 -23.67
CA ARG A 198 -4.26 12.60 -22.94
C ARG A 198 -3.26 13.46 -23.73
N THR A 199 -2.38 12.83 -24.49
CA THR A 199 -1.31 13.52 -25.23
C THR A 199 -1.47 13.44 -26.74
N ALA A 200 -2.08 12.36 -27.24
CA ALA A 200 -2.28 12.11 -28.67
C ALA A 200 -3.47 11.17 -28.88
N PRO A 201 -3.97 11.01 -30.11
CA PRO A 201 -4.92 9.94 -30.43
C PRO A 201 -4.35 8.57 -30.04
N GLY A 202 -5.15 7.79 -29.33
CA GLY A 202 -4.78 6.47 -28.80
C GLY A 202 -5.84 5.41 -29.06
N HIS A 203 -5.50 4.18 -28.71
CA HIS A 203 -6.33 2.99 -28.86
C HIS A 203 -6.58 2.35 -27.50
N CYS A 204 -7.79 1.82 -27.31
CA CYS A 204 -8.14 1.03 -26.13
C CYS A 204 -8.63 -0.35 -26.57
N TYR A 205 -7.96 -1.37 -26.04
CA TYR A 205 -8.27 -2.78 -26.21
C TYR A 205 -8.96 -3.28 -24.95
N ARG A 206 -10.26 -3.56 -25.06
CA ARG A 206 -11.06 -4.11 -23.97
C ARG A 206 -11.07 -5.63 -24.10
N LEU A 207 -10.65 -6.34 -23.05
CA LEU A 207 -10.60 -7.80 -23.02
C LEU A 207 -11.94 -8.43 -22.59
N TYR A 208 -13.04 -7.74 -22.88
CA TYR A 208 -14.40 -8.13 -22.55
C TYR A 208 -15.33 -7.77 -23.71
N SER A 209 -16.39 -8.57 -23.89
CA SER A 209 -17.36 -8.36 -24.96
C SER A 209 -18.26 -7.17 -24.71
N SER A 210 -18.84 -6.62 -25.77
CA SER A 210 -19.86 -5.56 -25.67
C SER A 210 -21.10 -6.03 -24.89
N ALA A 211 -21.47 -7.31 -24.98
CA ALA A 211 -22.56 -7.88 -24.22
C ALA A 211 -22.29 -7.80 -22.70
N ILE A 212 -21.11 -8.23 -22.24
CA ILE A 212 -20.73 -8.15 -20.83
C ILE A 212 -20.67 -6.67 -20.38
N TYR A 213 -20.11 -5.79 -21.20
CA TYR A 213 -20.05 -4.36 -20.89
C TYR A 213 -21.44 -3.74 -20.73
N ASN A 214 -22.41 -4.14 -21.53
CA ASN A 214 -23.76 -3.58 -21.48
C ASN A 214 -24.59 -4.16 -20.33
N ASP A 215 -24.51 -5.48 -20.13
CA ASP A 215 -25.42 -6.23 -19.26
C ASP A 215 -24.88 -6.43 -17.84
N SER A 216 -23.55 -6.56 -17.67
CA SER A 216 -22.93 -6.90 -16.38
C SER A 216 -22.29 -5.70 -15.67
N PHE A 217 -21.83 -4.67 -16.40
CA PHE A 217 -21.16 -3.53 -15.79
C PHE A 217 -22.20 -2.55 -15.23
N ALA A 218 -22.04 -2.17 -13.97
CA ALA A 218 -22.80 -1.07 -13.39
C ALA A 218 -22.43 0.26 -14.08
N GLU A 219 -23.38 1.18 -14.21
CA GLU A 219 -23.12 2.50 -14.81
C GLU A 219 -22.05 3.28 -14.03
N TYR A 220 -22.19 3.31 -12.70
CA TYR A 220 -21.29 3.98 -11.78
C TYR A 220 -20.90 3.08 -10.62
N THR A 221 -19.69 3.27 -10.10
CA THR A 221 -19.25 2.63 -8.86
C THR A 221 -20.09 3.13 -7.69
N ALA A 222 -20.57 2.22 -6.85
CA ALA A 222 -21.35 2.59 -5.67
C ALA A 222 -20.56 3.54 -4.74
N PRO A 223 -21.21 4.55 -4.14
CA PRO A 223 -20.54 5.47 -3.22
C PRO A 223 -19.88 4.76 -2.03
N GLU A 224 -18.85 5.38 -1.45
CA GLU A 224 -18.12 4.77 -0.33
C GLU A 224 -18.97 4.62 0.94
N ILE A 225 -19.84 5.61 1.21
CA ILE A 225 -20.73 5.65 2.37
C ILE A 225 -21.69 4.46 2.47
N VAL A 226 -21.99 3.78 1.36
CA VAL A 226 -22.84 2.58 1.34
C VAL A 226 -22.04 1.27 1.38
N ARG A 227 -20.71 1.34 1.19
CA ARG A 227 -19.80 0.19 1.09
C ARG A 227 -18.92 -0.03 2.31
N LYS A 228 -18.76 1.00 3.16
CA LYS A 228 -17.93 0.92 4.37
C LYS A 228 -18.79 1.01 5.64
N PRO A 229 -18.28 0.48 6.77
CA PRO A 229 -18.85 0.74 8.08
C PRO A 229 -18.90 2.26 8.36
N VAL A 230 -19.96 2.72 9.01
CA VAL A 230 -20.23 4.15 9.22
C VAL A 230 -20.08 4.58 10.68
N GLU A 231 -19.52 3.74 11.57
CA GLU A 231 -19.37 4.09 12.99
C GLU A 231 -18.54 5.34 13.23
N ASP A 232 -17.47 5.56 12.46
CA ASP A 232 -16.64 6.76 12.55
C ASP A 232 -17.44 8.01 12.17
N LEU A 233 -18.20 7.93 11.06
CA LEU A 233 -19.07 9.00 10.59
C LEU A 233 -20.18 9.30 11.62
N VAL A 234 -20.83 8.27 12.16
CA VAL A 234 -21.89 8.43 13.16
C VAL A 234 -21.34 9.09 14.42
N LEU A 235 -20.17 8.67 14.90
CA LEU A 235 -19.53 9.28 16.07
C LEU A 235 -19.24 10.77 15.82
N GLN A 236 -18.65 11.12 14.68
CA GLN A 236 -18.37 12.51 14.30
C GLN A 236 -19.64 13.37 14.23
N LEU A 237 -20.70 12.88 13.59
CA LEU A 237 -21.98 13.60 13.48
C LEU A 237 -22.62 13.83 14.86
N LYS A 238 -22.57 12.82 15.76
CA LYS A 238 -23.06 12.97 17.13
C LYS A 238 -22.21 13.96 17.94
N THR A 239 -20.89 14.02 17.72
CA THR A 239 -20.03 15.07 18.33
C THR A 239 -20.43 16.48 17.90
N LEU A 240 -20.89 16.63 16.65
CA LEU A 240 -21.44 17.89 16.11
C LEU A 240 -22.87 18.19 16.58
N ASN A 241 -23.40 17.42 17.53
CA ASN A 241 -24.78 17.51 18.05
C ASN A 241 -25.86 17.28 16.97
N ILE A 242 -25.55 16.48 15.95
CA ILE A 242 -26.52 16.04 14.94
C ILE A 242 -27.17 14.75 15.41
N ASP A 243 -28.30 14.88 16.10
CA ASP A 243 -28.98 13.75 16.74
C ASP A 243 -29.73 12.85 15.73
N ARG A 244 -30.40 13.45 14.74
CA ARG A 244 -31.26 12.74 13.78
C ARG A 244 -30.55 12.53 12.45
N LEU A 245 -29.72 11.50 12.37
CA LEU A 245 -28.95 11.18 11.17
C LEU A 245 -29.83 10.85 9.96
N ALA A 246 -31.05 10.34 10.17
CA ALA A 246 -31.99 10.07 9.08
C ALA A 246 -32.41 11.33 8.30
N ASN A 247 -32.37 12.50 8.94
CA ASN A 247 -32.75 13.77 8.33
C ASN A 247 -31.54 14.57 7.83
N PHE A 248 -30.32 14.04 8.02
CA PHE A 248 -29.12 14.73 7.58
C PHE A 248 -29.03 14.72 6.05
N PRO A 249 -28.75 15.86 5.39
CA PRO A 249 -28.81 15.99 3.94
C PRO A 249 -27.55 15.41 3.26
N PHE A 250 -27.40 14.09 3.26
CA PHE A 250 -26.31 13.43 2.54
C PHE A 250 -26.52 13.52 1.01
N PRO A 251 -25.44 13.71 0.21
CA PRO A 251 -25.52 13.54 -1.25
C PRO A 251 -25.99 12.14 -1.65
N THR A 252 -25.58 11.12 -0.88
CA THR A 252 -26.14 9.78 -0.92
C THR A 252 -26.22 9.27 0.51
N SER A 253 -27.43 8.98 0.98
CA SER A 253 -27.64 8.56 2.36
C SER A 253 -27.14 7.13 2.59
N PRO A 254 -26.49 6.85 3.75
CA PRO A 254 -26.22 5.48 4.15
C PRO A 254 -27.52 4.73 4.43
N ASP A 255 -27.46 3.41 4.33
CA ASP A 255 -28.56 2.53 4.70
C ASP A 255 -28.93 2.72 6.19
N LEU A 256 -30.21 2.92 6.50
CA LEU A 256 -30.70 3.08 7.88
C LEU A 256 -30.29 1.89 8.76
N LYS A 257 -30.18 0.68 8.19
CA LYS A 257 -29.67 -0.49 8.91
C LYS A 257 -28.21 -0.31 9.32
N ALA A 258 -27.38 0.25 8.45
CA ALA A 258 -25.97 0.52 8.74
C ALA A 258 -25.81 1.59 9.83
N ILE A 259 -26.64 2.64 9.79
CA ILE A 259 -26.69 3.65 10.86
C ILE A 259 -27.07 3.00 12.20
N ASN A 260 -28.11 2.16 12.22
CA ASN A 260 -28.55 1.48 13.44
C ASN A 260 -27.46 0.56 14.01
N VAL A 261 -26.77 -0.22 13.16
CA VAL A 261 -25.65 -1.08 13.57
C VAL A 261 -24.50 -0.25 14.16
N ALA A 262 -24.16 0.86 13.52
CA ALA A 262 -23.13 1.79 14.01
C ALA A 262 -23.53 2.41 15.37
N GLU A 263 -24.77 2.86 15.54
CA GLU A 263 -25.24 3.39 16.82
C GLU A 263 -25.23 2.32 17.92
N GLN A 264 -25.61 1.07 17.62
CA GLN A 264 -25.54 -0.03 18.58
C GLN A 264 -24.10 -0.34 18.99
N LEU A 265 -23.16 -0.36 18.04
CA LEU A 265 -21.74 -0.51 18.35
C LEU A 265 -21.25 0.63 19.26
N LEU A 266 -21.58 1.88 18.96
CA LEU A 266 -21.14 3.02 19.76
C LEU A 266 -21.78 3.01 21.17
N ILE A 267 -23.01 2.50 21.32
CA ILE A 267 -23.62 2.24 22.63
C ILE A 267 -22.84 1.16 23.39
N GLN A 268 -22.48 0.03 22.75
CA GLN A 268 -21.65 -1.02 23.37
C GLN A 268 -20.26 -0.50 23.76
N LEU A 269 -19.74 0.46 23.01
CA LEU A 269 -18.50 1.15 23.34
C LEU A 269 -18.66 2.19 24.46
N ASN A 270 -19.89 2.45 24.94
CA ASN A 270 -20.23 3.53 25.89
C ASN A 270 -19.93 4.94 25.33
N ALA A 271 -19.82 5.08 24.01
CA ALA A 271 -19.63 6.35 23.33
C ALA A 271 -20.95 7.13 23.16
N LEU A 272 -22.08 6.41 23.11
CA LEU A 272 -23.43 6.99 23.12
C LEU A 272 -24.21 6.50 24.34
N ASP A 273 -25.07 7.36 24.88
CA ASP A 273 -25.95 7.00 25.99
C ASP A 273 -27.17 6.22 25.48
N SER A 274 -27.33 4.98 25.97
CA SER A 274 -28.46 4.11 25.62
C SER A 274 -29.79 4.56 26.23
N LYS A 275 -29.75 5.32 27.32
CA LYS A 275 -30.96 5.80 28.02
C LYS A 275 -31.54 7.03 27.34
N SER A 276 -30.72 7.75 26.58
CA SER A 276 -31.12 8.95 25.86
C SER A 276 -31.96 8.59 24.63
N PRO A 277 -33.14 9.19 24.43
CA PRO A 277 -33.98 8.91 23.27
C PRO A 277 -33.32 9.29 21.93
N THR A 278 -32.39 10.25 21.96
CA THR A 278 -31.62 10.68 20.77
C THR A 278 -30.25 10.03 20.67
N LYS A 279 -29.91 9.12 21.60
CA LYS A 279 -28.59 8.47 21.69
C LYS A 279 -27.47 9.52 21.71
N THR A 280 -27.56 10.46 22.64
CA THR A 280 -26.62 11.56 22.80
C THR A 280 -25.21 11.05 23.07
N ILE A 281 -24.21 11.78 22.58
CA ILE A 281 -22.80 11.47 22.82
C ILE A 281 -22.43 11.60 24.30
N THR A 282 -21.68 10.62 24.82
CA THR A 282 -21.15 10.65 26.19
C THR A 282 -19.83 11.42 26.25
N GLU A 283 -19.36 11.73 27.47
CA GLU A 283 -18.02 12.31 27.65
C GLU A 283 -16.92 11.39 27.11
N LEU A 284 -17.07 10.07 27.30
CA LEU A 284 -16.19 9.07 26.70
C LEU A 284 -16.23 9.15 25.17
N GLY A 285 -17.41 9.25 24.57
CA GLY A 285 -17.58 9.41 23.12
C GLY A 285 -16.91 10.66 22.58
N ARG A 286 -17.01 11.80 23.29
CA ARG A 286 -16.31 13.04 22.91
C ARG A 286 -14.80 12.84 22.89
N ARG A 287 -14.23 12.22 23.93
CA ARG A 287 -12.79 11.90 23.98
C ARG A 287 -12.38 10.94 22.86
N MET A 288 -13.18 9.91 22.58
CA MET A 288 -12.94 8.98 21.48
C MET A 288 -12.91 9.69 20.12
N SER A 289 -13.76 10.70 19.91
CA SER A 289 -13.84 11.45 18.66
C SER A 289 -12.63 12.37 18.39
N ALA A 290 -11.77 12.60 19.38
CA ALA A 290 -10.53 13.35 19.20
C ALA A 290 -9.47 12.57 18.40
N PHE A 291 -9.55 11.24 18.37
CA PHE A 291 -8.60 10.39 17.67
C PHE A 291 -9.08 10.08 16.24
N PRO A 292 -8.24 10.27 15.20
CA PRO A 292 -8.59 9.98 13.80
C PRO A 292 -8.44 8.48 13.47
N ILE A 293 -8.96 7.60 14.31
CA ILE A 293 -8.86 6.13 14.18
C ILE A 293 -10.22 5.49 14.48
N ASN A 294 -10.36 4.19 14.15
CA ASN A 294 -11.60 3.45 14.41
C ASN A 294 -12.03 3.53 15.88
N PRO A 295 -13.33 3.60 16.22
CA PRO A 295 -13.77 3.91 17.58
C PRO A 295 -13.40 2.82 18.57
N ARG A 296 -13.23 1.57 18.10
CA ARG A 296 -12.73 0.47 18.94
C ARG A 296 -11.31 0.75 19.44
N TYR A 297 -10.44 1.24 18.56
CA TYR A 297 -9.08 1.60 18.91
C TYR A 297 -9.02 2.87 19.75
N SER A 298 -9.87 3.87 19.45
CA SER A 298 -9.99 5.07 20.29
C SER A 298 -10.38 4.71 21.72
N LYS A 299 -11.33 3.78 21.90
CA LYS A 299 -11.71 3.28 23.23
C LYS A 299 -10.53 2.60 23.96
N MET A 300 -9.73 1.81 23.26
CA MET A 300 -8.53 1.18 23.84
C MET A 300 -7.57 2.25 24.38
N LEU A 301 -7.32 3.33 23.62
CA LEU A 301 -6.44 4.42 24.05
C LEU A 301 -7.00 5.18 25.26
N VAL A 302 -8.29 5.51 25.26
CA VAL A 302 -8.91 6.24 26.37
C VAL A 302 -8.88 5.43 27.67
N ILE A 303 -9.10 4.11 27.60
CA ILE A 303 -8.98 3.22 28.78
C ILE A 303 -7.51 3.11 29.22
N ALA A 304 -6.58 2.94 28.27
CA ALA A 304 -5.16 2.83 28.56
C ALA A 304 -4.59 4.09 29.24
N GLN A 305 -5.20 5.26 29.00
CA GLN A 305 -4.81 6.51 29.66
C GLN A 305 -4.95 6.47 31.18
N GLU A 306 -5.82 5.60 31.72
CA GLU A 306 -5.96 5.41 33.18
C GLU A 306 -4.71 4.74 33.80
N ASN A 307 -3.93 4.00 33.00
CA ASN A 307 -2.71 3.33 33.45
C ASN A 307 -1.49 3.74 32.59
N LYS A 308 -0.67 4.63 33.15
CA LYS A 308 0.52 5.18 32.48
C LYS A 308 1.55 4.13 32.07
N ASP A 309 1.63 3.01 32.77
CA ASP A 309 2.62 1.97 32.47
C ASP A 309 2.25 1.16 31.23
N ILE A 310 0.96 1.06 30.92
CA ILE A 310 0.42 0.27 29.80
C ILE A 310 0.26 1.15 28.54
N LEU A 311 0.03 2.45 28.72
CA LEU A 311 -0.26 3.39 27.64
C LEU A 311 0.73 3.33 26.44
N PRO A 312 2.07 3.32 26.62
CA PRO A 312 3.01 3.27 25.50
C PRO A 312 2.85 2.02 24.63
N TYR A 313 2.52 0.88 25.24
CA TYR A 313 2.32 -0.39 24.56
C TYR A 313 1.01 -0.40 23.76
N VAL A 314 -0.06 0.19 24.31
CA VAL A 314 -1.34 0.30 23.60
C VAL A 314 -1.21 1.25 22.42
N ILE A 315 -0.52 2.39 22.57
CA ILE A 315 -0.25 3.30 21.45
C ILE A 315 0.52 2.57 20.34
N ALA A 316 1.57 1.81 20.70
CA ALA A 316 2.34 1.04 19.73
C ALA A 316 1.48 -0.01 19.00
N LEU A 317 0.65 -0.75 19.73
CA LEU A 317 -0.24 -1.76 19.16
C LEU A 317 -1.30 -1.14 18.26
N VAL A 318 -2.00 -0.10 18.72
CA VAL A 318 -3.05 0.60 17.97
C VAL A 318 -2.50 1.19 16.68
N ALA A 319 -1.33 1.83 16.73
CA ALA A 319 -0.69 2.36 15.53
C ALA A 319 -0.32 1.25 14.54
N THR A 320 0.16 0.11 15.04
CA THR A 320 0.48 -1.05 14.19
C THR A 320 -0.75 -1.62 13.51
N LEU A 321 -1.85 -1.81 14.26
CA LEU A 321 -3.12 -2.32 13.74
C LEU A 321 -3.83 -1.34 12.78
N SER A 322 -3.48 -0.05 12.85
CA SER A 322 -4.03 0.99 11.96
C SER A 322 -3.36 0.99 10.58
N VAL A 323 -2.17 0.38 10.46
CA VAL A 323 -1.45 0.27 9.18
C VAL A 323 -1.73 -1.09 8.55
N ASN A 324 -2.07 -1.08 7.26
CA ASN A 324 -2.34 -2.33 6.54
C ASN A 324 -1.04 -3.08 6.25
N GLU A 325 -1.06 -4.42 6.26
CA GLU A 325 0.01 -5.28 5.74
C GLU A 325 1.41 -4.88 6.23
N VAL A 326 1.64 -5.11 7.52
CA VAL A 326 2.88 -4.78 8.22
C VAL A 326 3.97 -5.83 7.96
N LEU A 327 3.56 -7.09 7.91
CA LEU A 327 4.44 -8.25 7.78
C LEU A 327 4.44 -8.73 6.33
N THR A 328 5.63 -8.96 5.76
CA THR A 328 5.81 -9.58 4.44
C THR A 328 5.98 -11.09 4.60
N SER A 329 5.29 -11.89 3.79
CA SER A 329 5.34 -13.35 3.86
C SER A 329 6.11 -13.89 2.67
N GLY A 330 6.91 -14.94 2.88
CA GLY A 330 7.71 -15.54 1.82
C GLY A 330 9.11 -15.94 2.27
N LEU A 331 9.93 -16.24 1.28
CA LEU A 331 11.34 -16.56 1.44
C LEU A 331 12.14 -15.30 1.14
N VAL A 332 13.01 -14.89 2.06
CA VAL A 332 13.96 -13.79 1.83
C VAL A 332 15.35 -14.36 1.61
N LYS A 333 15.99 -13.98 0.51
CA LYS A 333 17.39 -14.35 0.23
C LYS A 333 18.29 -13.27 0.83
N ILE A 334 19.05 -13.62 1.87
CA ILE A 334 20.03 -12.70 2.44
C ILE A 334 21.43 -13.13 2.00
N GLN A 335 22.16 -12.24 1.34
CA GLN A 335 23.58 -12.44 1.09
C GLN A 335 24.39 -12.18 2.36
N LYS A 336 25.02 -13.22 2.89
CA LYS A 336 26.05 -13.08 3.92
C LYS A 336 27.31 -13.82 3.49
N ASN A 337 28.43 -13.11 3.44
CA ASN A 337 29.76 -13.68 3.17
C ASN A 337 29.79 -14.60 1.93
N SER A 338 29.26 -14.12 0.80
CA SER A 338 29.25 -14.83 -0.49
C SER A 338 28.43 -16.13 -0.54
N GLN A 339 27.61 -16.40 0.48
CA GLN A 339 26.64 -17.50 0.49
C GLN A 339 25.22 -16.93 0.49
N GLU A 340 24.38 -17.43 -0.42
CA GLU A 340 22.96 -17.13 -0.45
C GLU A 340 22.23 -17.98 0.59
N LEU A 341 21.62 -17.31 1.58
CA LEU A 341 20.87 -17.97 2.63
C LEU A 341 19.40 -17.59 2.47
N CYS A 342 18.58 -18.60 2.15
CA CYS A 342 17.14 -18.46 2.00
C CYS A 342 16.48 -18.63 3.37
N ILE A 343 15.87 -17.57 3.90
CA ILE A 343 15.22 -17.57 5.21
C ILE A 343 13.71 -17.53 5.02
N ASN A 344 13.01 -18.48 5.63
CA ASN A 344 11.57 -18.43 5.71
C ASN A 344 11.14 -17.42 6.78
N LEU A 345 10.44 -16.37 6.35
CA LEU A 345 9.97 -15.31 7.24
C LEU A 345 8.97 -15.83 8.29
N ASP A 346 8.24 -16.90 8.00
CA ASP A 346 7.32 -17.50 8.96
C ASP A 346 8.04 -18.12 10.16
N ASP A 347 9.24 -18.66 9.95
CA ASP A 347 10.07 -19.18 11.03
C ASP A 347 10.66 -18.05 11.88
N VAL A 348 11.04 -16.93 11.25
CA VAL A 348 11.49 -15.72 11.95
C VAL A 348 10.36 -15.14 12.82
N ARG A 349 9.12 -15.08 12.29
CA ARG A 349 7.95 -14.62 13.04
C ARG A 349 7.62 -15.51 14.23
N ARG A 350 7.76 -16.84 14.08
CA ARG A 350 7.58 -17.79 15.19
C ARG A 350 8.58 -17.55 16.33
N GLN A 351 9.81 -17.18 16.01
CA GLN A 351 10.81 -16.80 17.02
C GLN A 351 10.39 -15.54 17.80
N TRP A 352 9.68 -14.61 17.16
CA TRP A 352 9.27 -13.36 17.79
C TRP A 352 8.18 -13.53 18.85
N ILE A 353 7.38 -14.59 18.80
CA ILE A 353 6.39 -14.87 19.86
C ILE A 353 7.12 -15.01 21.22
N GLY A 354 8.30 -15.63 21.23
CA GLY A 354 9.10 -15.90 22.43
C GLY A 354 8.62 -17.15 23.16
N GLN A 355 9.07 -17.33 24.41
CA GLN A 355 8.72 -18.45 25.27
C GLN A 355 8.04 -17.95 26.56
N GLY A 356 7.11 -18.73 27.12
CA GLY A 356 6.43 -18.42 28.39
C GLY A 356 5.15 -17.60 28.24
N GLU A 357 4.88 -16.70 29.20
CA GLU A 357 3.68 -15.85 29.25
C GLU A 357 3.42 -14.98 28.00
N PRO A 358 4.43 -14.48 27.26
CA PRO A 358 4.21 -13.72 26.02
C PRO A 358 3.44 -14.48 24.93
N LEU A 359 3.41 -15.82 24.99
CA LEU A 359 2.68 -16.67 24.06
C LEU A 359 1.16 -16.50 24.17
N LEU A 360 0.66 -16.07 25.33
CA LEU A 360 -0.76 -15.78 25.56
C LEU A 360 -1.26 -14.56 24.76
N PHE A 361 -0.36 -13.65 24.39
CA PHE A 361 -0.69 -12.46 23.59
C PHE A 361 -0.71 -12.73 22.07
N GLY A 362 -0.23 -13.89 21.62
CA GLY A 362 -0.25 -14.32 20.23
C GLY A 362 0.36 -13.28 19.26
N ASP A 363 -0.33 -13.03 18.16
CA ASP A 363 0.12 -12.12 17.10
C ASP A 363 0.33 -10.68 17.60
N MET A 364 -0.39 -10.24 18.64
CA MET A 364 -0.20 -8.91 19.22
C MET A 364 1.21 -8.75 19.82
N MET A 365 1.79 -9.82 20.36
CA MET A 365 3.16 -9.82 20.87
C MET A 365 4.18 -9.70 19.73
N VAL A 366 3.93 -10.38 18.61
CA VAL A 366 4.78 -10.31 17.41
C VAL A 366 4.80 -8.87 16.89
N LEU A 367 3.64 -8.25 16.75
CA LEU A 367 3.51 -6.86 16.31
C LEU A 367 4.19 -5.87 17.27
N LEU A 368 4.04 -6.07 18.58
CA LEU A 368 4.65 -5.20 19.58
C LEU A 368 6.18 -5.30 19.58
N LYS A 369 6.72 -6.52 19.46
CA LYS A 369 8.16 -6.75 19.34
C LYS A 369 8.73 -6.23 18.04
N ALA A 370 7.99 -6.34 16.93
CA ALA A 370 8.37 -5.76 15.65
C ALA A 370 8.72 -4.27 15.78
N VAL A 371 7.77 -3.54 16.38
CA VAL A 371 7.89 -2.10 16.58
C VAL A 371 8.97 -1.76 17.60
N GLY A 372 9.04 -2.50 18.70
CA GLY A 372 10.07 -2.28 19.73
C GLY A 372 11.49 -2.55 19.25
N ALA A 373 11.69 -3.61 18.45
CA ALA A 373 12.99 -3.95 17.87
C ALA A 373 13.48 -2.86 16.91
N LEU A 374 12.58 -2.34 16.08
CA LEU A 374 12.91 -1.26 15.15
C LEU A 374 13.27 0.02 15.89
N ASP A 375 12.49 0.43 16.88
CA ASP A 375 12.76 1.64 17.67
C ASP A 375 14.13 1.56 18.37
N HIS A 376 14.52 0.39 18.86
CA HIS A 376 15.82 0.20 19.49
C HIS A 376 16.99 0.33 18.50
N GLN A 377 16.82 -0.20 17.29
CA GLN A 377 17.87 -0.20 16.26
C GLN A 377 17.96 1.11 15.49
N ASN A 378 16.88 1.88 15.40
CA ASN A 378 16.86 3.14 14.66
C ASN A 378 17.66 4.28 15.28
N SER A 379 18.27 4.11 16.46
CA SER A 379 19.41 4.95 16.89
C SER A 379 20.59 4.88 15.91
N LYS A 380 20.56 3.95 14.94
CA LYS A 380 21.56 3.74 13.88
C LYS A 380 21.02 3.99 12.46
N ASN A 381 19.77 4.45 12.31
CA ASN A 381 19.12 4.85 11.05
C ASN A 381 19.11 3.82 9.90
N ASP A 382 19.20 2.52 10.21
CA ASP A 382 19.32 1.45 9.21
C ASP A 382 17.96 0.76 8.96
N LEU A 383 17.30 1.10 7.85
CA LEU A 383 16.01 0.53 7.45
C LEU A 383 16.14 -0.85 6.76
N SER A 384 17.35 -1.26 6.35
CA SER A 384 17.60 -2.56 5.69
C SER A 384 17.24 -3.75 6.60
N ILE A 385 17.24 -3.51 7.92
CA ILE A 385 16.91 -4.52 8.91
C ILE A 385 15.42 -4.89 8.87
N CYS A 386 14.55 -3.99 8.42
CA CYS A 386 13.13 -4.29 8.21
C CYS A 386 12.97 -5.46 7.25
N THR A 387 13.65 -5.40 6.10
CA THR A 387 13.61 -6.43 5.05
C THR A 387 14.10 -7.77 5.58
N ARG A 388 15.19 -7.77 6.35
CA ARG A 388 15.74 -8.97 7.00
C ARG A 388 14.77 -9.69 7.95
N TYR A 389 13.86 -8.94 8.59
CA TYR A 389 12.88 -9.50 9.51
C TYR A 389 11.49 -9.66 8.91
N GLY A 390 11.33 -9.45 7.60
CA GLY A 390 10.04 -9.53 6.95
C GLY A 390 9.07 -8.43 7.37
N LEU A 391 9.60 -7.25 7.69
CA LEU A 391 8.84 -6.05 7.98
C LEU A 391 8.89 -5.11 6.78
N ARG A 392 7.75 -4.53 6.44
CA ARG A 392 7.67 -3.56 5.36
C ARG A 392 8.22 -2.19 5.83
N PRO A 393 9.31 -1.65 5.24
CA PRO A 393 9.92 -0.39 5.69
C PRO A 393 8.95 0.79 5.70
N LYS A 394 8.15 0.93 4.63
CA LYS A 394 7.12 1.99 4.52
C LYS A 394 6.05 1.89 5.61
N ALA A 395 5.59 0.67 5.92
CA ALA A 395 4.61 0.45 6.98
C ALA A 395 5.18 0.87 8.34
N MET A 396 6.45 0.55 8.61
CA MET A 396 7.11 0.94 9.84
C MET A 396 7.22 2.45 10.02
N THR A 397 7.56 3.17 8.95
CA THR A 397 7.60 4.64 8.95
C THR A 397 6.22 5.25 9.20
N GLU A 398 5.17 4.70 8.58
CA GLU A 398 3.78 5.09 8.83
C GLU A 398 3.36 4.84 10.28
N ILE A 399 3.66 3.66 10.84
CA ILE A 399 3.39 3.33 12.24
C ILE A 399 4.07 4.34 13.16
N ARG A 400 5.34 4.70 12.91
CA ARG A 400 6.06 5.68 13.72
C ARG A 400 5.41 7.06 13.67
N LYS A 401 4.97 7.51 12.49
CA LYS A 401 4.24 8.78 12.32
C LYS A 401 2.93 8.76 13.13
N ILE A 402 2.15 7.68 13.01
CA ILE A 402 0.88 7.51 13.76
C ILE A 402 1.14 7.48 15.27
N ARG A 403 2.15 6.74 15.75
CA ARG A 403 2.49 6.71 17.19
C ARG A 403 2.86 8.08 17.73
N ARG A 404 3.64 8.87 17.00
CA ARG A 404 3.99 10.24 17.38
C ARG A 404 2.73 11.09 17.49
N GLN A 405 1.84 11.01 16.50
CA GLN A 405 0.57 11.74 16.51
C GLN A 405 -0.33 11.32 17.67
N LEU A 406 -0.51 10.02 17.90
CA LEU A 406 -1.33 9.49 19.00
C LEU A 406 -0.76 9.80 20.39
N THR A 407 0.56 9.97 20.52
CA THR A 407 1.19 10.40 21.77
C THR A 407 1.00 11.89 22.04
N GLN A 408 0.82 12.70 20.98
CA GLN A 408 0.63 14.15 21.09
C GLN A 408 -0.81 14.55 21.41
N ILE A 409 -1.78 13.76 20.93
CA ILE A 409 -3.21 13.89 21.27
C ILE A 409 -3.41 13.42 22.71
#